data_AF-A0AAU3QCH6-F1
#
_entry.id   AF-A0AAU3QCH6-F1
#
_cell.length_a   1.000
_cell.length_b   1.000
_cell.length_c   1.000
_cell.angle_alpha   90.00
_cell.angle_beta   90.00
_cell.angle_gamma   90.00
#
_symmetry.space_group_name_H-M   'P 1'
#
loop_
_entity.id
_entity.type
_entity.pdbx_description
1 polymer ?
#
loop_
_entity_poly.entity_id
_entity_poly.type
_entity_poly.pdbx_seq_one_letter_code
_entity_poly.pdbx_strand_id
1 'polypeptide(L)'
;MPTANTTAAHTRTFTIPDVGQVSATITEPDHQGTVVYELTGPRISGALGIAIGDPLRITEPDAATYTYGLATSRHNPHRLTVNGIALRGEHTISRQRLTESPASVVTNRHGPDGTEAAPAATARRARAVVTACLSDFWTREDLPALWHAAARPAAAIALPYAADQVARTADARSAAEQEYQRARRRLDVLERIADGQPPTEVHADLFDEL
;
A
#
# COMPACT_ATOMS: atom_id res chain seq x y z
N MET A 1 -14.08 29.24 -4.74
CA MET A 1 -12.79 29.29 -5.46
C MET A 1 -11.78 28.50 -4.64
N PRO A 2 -11.19 27.41 -5.15
CA PRO A 2 -10.16 26.71 -4.41
C PRO A 2 -8.88 27.54 -4.48
N THR A 3 -8.38 27.96 -3.32
CA THR A 3 -7.04 28.53 -3.15
C THR A 3 -6.04 27.50 -3.62
N ALA A 4 -5.20 27.86 -4.60
CA ALA A 4 -4.00 27.11 -4.91
C ALA A 4 -3.12 27.11 -3.67
N ASN A 5 -3.18 26.03 -2.89
CA ASN A 5 -2.19 25.77 -1.85
C ASN A 5 -0.90 25.44 -2.59
N THR A 6 -0.08 26.46 -2.82
CA THR A 6 1.29 26.29 -3.26
C THR A 6 2.02 25.55 -2.15
N THR A 7 2.16 24.23 -2.27
CA THR A 7 2.99 23.45 -1.37
C THR A 7 4.40 24.04 -1.42
N ALA A 8 4.93 24.43 -0.25
CA ALA A 8 6.26 25.01 -0.18
C ALA A 8 7.29 23.98 -0.65
N ALA A 9 7.90 24.21 -1.81
CA ALA A 9 9.01 23.41 -2.28
C ALA A 9 10.19 23.61 -1.32
N HIS A 10 10.75 22.51 -0.81
CA HIS A 10 11.96 22.57 0.01
C HIS A 10 13.07 21.75 -0.61
N THR A 11 14.30 22.20 -0.44
CA THR A 11 15.48 21.54 -1.03
C THR A 11 16.17 20.67 0.01
N ARG A 12 16.53 19.45 -0.38
CA ARG A 12 17.30 18.49 0.42
C ARG A 12 18.54 18.07 -0.36
N THR A 13 19.67 17.87 0.33
CA THR A 13 20.87 17.31 -0.29
C THR A 13 21.16 15.95 0.32
N PHE A 14 21.29 14.93 -0.52
CA PHE A 14 21.67 13.58 -0.15
C PHE A 14 23.15 13.36 -0.46
N THR A 15 23.91 12.85 0.49
CA THR A 15 25.26 12.34 0.24
C THR A 15 25.17 10.83 0.14
N ILE A 16 25.29 10.30 -1.08
CA ILE A 16 25.06 8.89 -1.37
C ILE A 16 26.41 8.22 -1.67
N PRO A 17 26.79 7.14 -0.96
CA PRO A 17 28.02 6.39 -1.23
C PRO A 17 28.12 5.97 -2.71
N ASP A 18 29.31 6.11 -3.30
CA ASP A 18 29.61 5.77 -4.72
C ASP A 18 28.80 6.53 -5.80
N VAL A 19 28.01 7.51 -5.38
CA VAL A 19 27.18 8.35 -6.25
C VAL A 19 27.58 9.82 -6.14
N GLY A 20 27.84 10.30 -4.92
CA GLY A 20 28.18 11.68 -4.62
C GLY A 20 26.98 12.46 -4.06
N GLN A 21 27.01 13.78 -4.22
CA GLN A 21 25.92 14.66 -3.80
C GLN A 21 24.80 14.66 -4.83
N VAL A 22 23.57 14.49 -4.36
CA VAL A 22 22.34 14.60 -5.14
C VAL A 22 21.43 15.61 -4.44
N SER A 23 21.06 16.66 -5.15
CA SER A 23 20.08 17.65 -4.67
C SER A 23 18.69 17.20 -5.06
N ALA A 24 17.72 17.39 -4.17
CA ALA A 24 16.31 17.12 -4.40
C ALA A 24 15.49 18.36 -4.09
N THR A 25 14.67 18.80 -5.04
CA THR A 25 13.55 19.70 -4.76
C THR A 25 12.34 18.83 -4.42
N ILE A 26 11.81 19.01 -3.22
CA ILE A 26 10.73 18.17 -2.70
C ILE A 26 9.43 18.95 -2.75
N THR A 27 8.41 18.35 -3.37
CA THR A 27 7.06 18.91 -3.48
C THR A 27 6.02 17.88 -3.08
N GLU A 28 4.88 18.33 -2.57
CA GLU A 28 3.72 17.49 -2.27
C GLU A 28 2.56 17.96 -3.12
N PRO A 29 2.39 17.40 -4.33
CA PRO A 29 1.29 17.80 -5.19
C PRO A 29 -0.05 17.38 -4.56
N ASP A 30 -0.93 18.36 -4.41
CA ASP A 30 -2.39 18.22 -4.28
C ASP A 30 -2.94 17.27 -3.21
N HIS A 31 -2.33 17.22 -2.01
CA HIS A 31 -2.92 16.57 -0.84
C HIS A 31 -3.34 15.10 -1.06
N GLN A 32 -2.65 14.36 -1.94
CA GLN A 32 -2.93 12.93 -2.20
C GLN A 32 -2.00 11.99 -1.41
N GLY A 33 -1.31 12.49 -0.39
CA GLY A 33 -0.33 11.71 0.37
C GLY A 33 0.84 11.20 -0.48
N THR A 34 1.18 11.94 -1.53
CA THR A 34 2.33 11.68 -2.42
C THR A 34 3.35 12.79 -2.25
N VAL A 35 4.62 12.40 -2.12
CA VAL A 35 5.79 13.28 -2.08
C VAL A 35 6.61 13.05 -3.33
N VAL A 36 7.00 14.12 -4.01
CA VAL A 36 7.81 14.09 -5.22
C VAL A 36 9.20 14.63 -4.91
N TYR A 37 10.22 13.85 -5.24
CA TYR A 37 11.62 14.24 -5.16
C TYR A 37 12.12 14.51 -6.59
N GLU A 38 12.30 15.78 -6.95
CA GLU A 38 12.95 16.17 -8.20
C GLU A 38 14.46 16.22 -8.01
N LEU A 39 15.15 15.21 -8.51
CA LEU A 39 16.55 14.91 -8.26
C LEU A 39 17.44 15.50 -9.35
N THR A 40 18.56 16.09 -8.92
CA THR A 40 19.63 16.58 -9.79
C THR A 40 20.99 16.25 -9.17
N GLY A 41 21.86 15.60 -9.94
CA GLY A 41 23.22 15.27 -9.52
C GLY A 41 24.05 14.63 -10.63
N PRO A 42 25.29 14.22 -10.33
CA PRO A 42 26.17 13.58 -11.31
C PRO A 42 25.53 12.31 -11.88
N ARG A 43 25.16 12.36 -13.17
CA ARG A 43 24.47 11.28 -13.89
C ARG A 43 23.10 10.89 -13.30
N ILE A 44 22.46 11.80 -12.57
CA ILE A 44 21.11 11.63 -12.00
C ILE A 44 20.27 12.86 -12.34
N SER A 45 19.11 12.64 -12.93
CA SER A 45 18.13 13.72 -13.19
C SER A 45 16.71 13.18 -13.21
N GLY A 46 15.71 14.01 -12.90
CA GLY A 46 14.29 13.64 -12.99
C GLY A 46 13.65 13.37 -11.63
N ALA A 47 12.42 12.86 -11.63
CA ALA A 47 11.59 12.79 -10.43
C ALA A 47 11.41 11.35 -9.92
N LEU A 48 11.29 11.23 -8.60
CA LEU A 48 10.85 10.04 -7.89
C LEU A 48 9.61 10.41 -7.06
N GLY A 49 8.46 9.83 -7.38
CA GLY A 49 7.26 9.93 -6.55
C GLY A 49 7.27 8.86 -5.48
N ILE A 50 6.86 9.19 -4.26
CA ILE A 50 6.70 8.27 -3.12
C ILE A 50 5.34 8.55 -2.49
N ALA A 51 4.50 7.52 -2.40
CA ALA A 51 3.19 7.57 -1.76
C ALA A 51 3.08 6.48 -0.69
N ILE A 52 2.10 6.62 0.21
CA ILE A 52 1.77 5.54 1.16
C ILE A 52 1.20 4.35 0.41
N GLY A 53 1.76 3.15 0.64
CA GLY A 53 1.41 1.95 -0.13
C GLY A 53 0.07 1.33 0.24
N ASP A 54 -0.31 1.41 1.52
CA ASP A 54 -1.62 0.96 2.01
C ASP A 54 -2.14 1.98 3.03
N PRO A 55 -2.86 3.01 2.56
CA PRO A 55 -3.32 4.07 3.45
C PRO A 55 -4.55 3.67 4.29
N LEU A 56 -5.14 2.49 4.06
CA LEU A 56 -6.28 2.01 4.85
C LEU A 56 -5.89 1.18 6.07
N ARG A 57 -4.62 0.83 6.20
CA ARG A 57 -4.10 0.07 7.33
C ARG A 57 -4.04 0.95 8.59
N ILE A 58 -4.68 0.48 9.67
CA ILE A 58 -5.22 1.32 10.75
C ILE A 58 -4.17 1.81 11.75
N THR A 59 -3.04 1.12 11.90
CA THR A 59 -2.08 1.40 12.97
C THR A 59 -0.97 2.37 12.57
N GLU A 60 -0.30 2.15 11.45
CA GLU A 60 0.82 2.99 10.98
C GLU A 60 1.13 2.62 9.52
N PRO A 61 1.56 3.58 8.67
CA PRO A 61 2.03 3.26 7.33
C PRO A 61 3.32 2.45 7.44
N ASP A 62 3.25 1.16 7.13
CA ASP A 62 4.40 0.26 7.11
C ASP A 62 4.95 0.02 5.71
N ALA A 63 4.29 0.54 4.68
CA ALA A 63 4.66 0.42 3.29
C ALA A 63 4.57 1.75 2.54
N ALA A 64 5.50 1.95 1.61
CA ALA A 64 5.49 3.05 0.66
C ALA A 64 5.57 2.49 -0.76
N THR A 65 4.84 3.12 -1.68
CA THR A 65 4.92 2.87 -3.11
C THR A 65 5.76 3.97 -3.73
N TYR A 66 6.85 3.62 -4.39
CA TYR A 66 7.66 4.57 -5.14
C TYR A 66 7.53 4.33 -6.65
N THR A 67 7.55 5.42 -7.40
CA THR A 67 7.37 5.44 -8.85
C THR A 67 8.47 6.28 -9.50
N TYR A 68 9.10 5.74 -10.54
CA TYR A 68 10.16 6.43 -11.29
C TYR A 68 9.57 7.51 -12.21
N GLY A 69 9.23 8.64 -11.62
CA GLY A 69 8.62 9.82 -12.23
C GLY A 69 7.47 10.35 -11.38
N LEU A 70 6.71 11.29 -11.93
CA LEU A 70 5.43 11.73 -11.37
C LEU A 70 4.35 10.65 -11.50
N ALA A 71 3.70 10.25 -10.40
CA ALA A 71 2.69 9.18 -10.40
C ALA A 71 1.47 9.44 -11.32
N THR A 72 1.31 10.66 -11.84
CA THR A 72 0.09 11.15 -12.48
C THR A 72 0.02 11.02 -14.01
N SER A 73 1.05 10.53 -14.72
CA SER A 73 0.98 10.48 -16.21
C SER A 73 1.64 9.28 -16.89
N ARG A 74 0.90 8.65 -17.83
CA ARG A 74 1.39 7.61 -18.75
C ARG A 74 2.54 8.10 -19.66
N HIS A 75 2.66 9.42 -19.85
CA HIS A 75 3.77 10.08 -20.50
C HIS A 75 4.42 11.03 -19.51
N ASN A 76 5.52 10.57 -18.93
CA ASN A 76 6.19 11.26 -17.86
C ASN A 76 7.47 11.91 -18.38
N PRO A 77 7.47 13.23 -18.63
CA PRO A 77 8.66 13.93 -19.13
C PRO A 77 9.77 14.02 -18.07
N HIS A 78 9.46 13.77 -16.81
CA HIS A 78 10.38 13.88 -15.68
C HIS A 78 10.78 12.52 -15.10
N ARG A 79 10.94 11.47 -15.92
CA ARG A 79 11.40 10.16 -15.42
C ARG A 79 12.77 10.27 -14.77
N LEU A 80 12.93 9.62 -13.62
CA LEU A 80 14.24 9.45 -13.01
C LEU A 80 15.18 8.76 -14.00
N THR A 81 16.28 9.43 -14.32
CA THR A 81 17.32 9.00 -15.22
C THR A 81 18.60 8.80 -14.43
N VAL A 82 19.22 7.64 -14.58
CA VAL A 82 20.47 7.27 -13.89
C VAL A 82 21.46 6.76 -14.93
N ASN A 83 22.66 7.35 -14.98
CA ASN A 83 23.67 7.05 -16.01
C ASN A 83 23.13 7.18 -17.45
N GLY A 84 22.23 8.14 -17.68
CA GLY A 84 21.58 8.34 -18.98
C GLY A 84 20.45 7.35 -19.30
N ILE A 85 20.12 6.45 -18.37
CA ILE A 85 19.05 5.45 -18.54
C ILE A 85 17.81 5.92 -17.77
N ALA A 86 16.72 6.16 -18.49
CA ALA A 86 15.43 6.50 -17.90
C ALA A 86 14.81 5.26 -17.26
N LEU A 87 14.52 5.35 -15.96
CA LEU A 87 13.88 4.30 -15.18
C LEU A 87 12.36 4.37 -15.33
N ARG A 88 11.70 3.23 -15.13
CA ARG A 88 10.24 3.09 -15.14
C ARG A 88 9.85 1.94 -14.25
N GLY A 89 8.76 2.10 -13.54
CA GLY A 89 8.23 1.10 -12.65
C GLY A 89 7.58 1.76 -11.47
N GLU A 90 6.78 0.96 -10.79
CA GLU A 90 6.19 1.27 -9.51
C GLU A 90 6.45 0.06 -8.61
N HIS A 91 6.86 0.33 -7.38
CA HIS A 91 7.21 -0.72 -6.44
C HIS A 91 6.74 -0.34 -5.04
N THR A 92 6.05 -1.26 -4.40
CA THR A 92 5.68 -1.16 -2.98
C THR A 92 6.73 -1.85 -2.13
N ILE A 93 7.21 -1.16 -1.12
CA ILE A 93 8.24 -1.65 -0.20
C ILE A 93 7.84 -1.36 1.23
N SER A 94 8.04 -2.34 2.12
CA SER A 94 7.84 -2.12 3.54
C SER A 94 9.02 -1.38 4.16
N ARG A 95 8.76 -0.62 5.22
CA ARG A 95 9.77 0.11 5.99
C ARG A 95 10.88 -0.82 6.49
N GLN A 96 10.54 -2.05 6.89
CA GLN A 96 11.52 -3.05 7.35
C GLN A 96 12.42 -3.56 6.23
N ARG A 97 11.96 -3.51 4.98
CA ARG A 97 12.67 -4.01 3.80
C ARG A 97 13.36 -2.92 3.00
N LEU A 98 13.51 -1.71 3.55
CA LEU A 98 14.20 -0.58 2.89
C LEU A 98 15.57 -0.97 2.33
N THR A 99 16.31 -1.78 3.07
CA THR A 99 17.63 -2.30 2.66
C THR A 99 17.54 -3.38 1.61
N GLU A 100 16.41 -4.07 1.45
CA GLU A 100 16.17 -5.14 0.47
C GLU A 100 15.62 -4.61 -0.87
N SER A 101 15.41 -3.28 -0.99
CA SER A 101 14.76 -2.65 -2.14
C SER A 101 15.23 -3.22 -3.48
N PRO A 102 14.33 -3.88 -4.23
CA PRO A 102 14.65 -4.41 -5.53
C PRO A 102 14.72 -3.26 -6.53
N ALA A 103 15.93 -2.91 -6.99
CA ALA A 103 16.12 -2.05 -8.16
C ALA A 103 15.78 -2.79 -9.46
N SER A 104 14.73 -3.61 -9.46
CA SER A 104 14.43 -4.57 -10.51
C SER A 104 13.05 -4.31 -11.09
N VAL A 105 12.88 -3.16 -11.74
CA VAL A 105 12.45 -3.12 -13.15
C VAL A 105 13.02 -1.82 -13.73
N VAL A 106 13.81 -1.94 -14.79
CA VAL A 106 14.19 -0.82 -15.63
C VAL A 106 13.58 -1.08 -17.00
N THR A 107 12.97 -0.07 -17.62
CA THR A 107 12.60 -0.19 -19.03
C THR A 107 13.62 0.55 -19.85
N ASN A 108 14.52 -0.19 -20.51
CA ASN A 108 15.28 0.36 -21.62
C ASN A 108 14.30 0.77 -22.73
N ARG A 109 14.49 1.98 -23.25
CA ARG A 109 13.71 2.55 -24.35
C ARG A 109 14.10 1.94 -25.70
N HIS A 110 14.09 0.61 -25.83
CA HIS A 110 14.36 -0.09 -27.09
C HIS A 110 13.30 -1.18 -27.32
N GLY A 111 12.09 -0.77 -27.67
CA GLY A 111 11.01 -1.66 -28.14
C GLY A 111 9.71 -1.58 -27.33
N PRO A 112 8.56 -1.96 -27.94
CA PRO A 112 7.24 -1.90 -27.31
C PRO A 112 7.06 -2.88 -26.13
N ASP A 113 7.87 -3.94 -26.04
CA ASP A 113 7.68 -5.04 -25.08
C ASP A 113 8.90 -5.31 -24.15
N GLY A 114 9.95 -4.49 -24.21
CA GLY A 114 11.23 -4.77 -23.53
C GLY A 114 11.25 -4.43 -22.04
N THR A 115 11.11 -5.42 -21.17
CA THR A 115 11.62 -5.36 -19.79
C THR A 115 13.06 -5.87 -19.79
N GLU A 116 14.03 -4.97 -19.77
CA GLU A 116 15.45 -5.32 -19.74
C GLU A 116 16.07 -4.78 -18.45
N ALA A 117 16.81 -5.64 -17.73
CA ALA A 117 17.48 -5.24 -16.51
C ALA A 117 18.50 -4.12 -16.80
N ALA A 118 18.54 -3.09 -15.95
CA ALA A 118 19.59 -2.09 -16.05
C ALA A 118 20.97 -2.71 -15.84
N PRO A 119 22.02 -2.14 -16.47
CA PRO A 119 23.40 -2.45 -16.12
C PRO A 119 23.62 -2.35 -14.61
N ALA A 120 24.41 -3.26 -14.04
CA ALA A 120 24.58 -3.40 -12.59
C ALA A 120 24.97 -2.07 -11.89
N ALA A 121 25.80 -1.24 -12.53
CA ALA A 121 26.18 0.06 -12.00
C ALA A 121 25.00 1.05 -11.91
N THR A 122 24.11 1.03 -12.90
CA THR A 122 22.88 1.84 -12.91
C THR A 122 21.89 1.33 -11.86
N ALA A 123 21.68 0.02 -11.77
CA ALA A 123 20.82 -0.59 -10.77
C ALA A 123 21.29 -0.26 -9.34
N ARG A 124 22.59 -0.38 -9.06
CA ARG A 124 23.19 -0.02 -7.76
C ARG A 124 22.97 1.45 -7.42
N ARG A 125 23.23 2.35 -8.37
CA ARG A 125 23.04 3.79 -8.18
C ARG A 125 21.57 4.16 -7.98
N ALA A 126 20.67 3.58 -8.77
CA ALA A 126 19.23 3.76 -8.64
C ALA A 126 18.73 3.30 -7.26
N ARG A 127 19.18 2.11 -6.80
CA ARG A 127 18.87 1.61 -5.46
C ARG A 127 19.31 2.60 -4.38
N ALA A 128 20.54 3.08 -4.45
CA ALA A 128 21.08 4.00 -3.45
C ALA A 128 20.30 5.32 -3.39
N VAL A 129 19.87 5.84 -4.54
CA VAL A 129 19.00 7.03 -4.64
C VAL A 129 17.62 6.76 -4.04
N VAL A 130 16.97 5.66 -4.42
CA VAL A 130 15.64 5.29 -3.90
C VAL A 130 15.69 5.07 -2.39
N THR A 131 16.70 4.35 -1.89
CA THR A 131 16.89 4.13 -0.45
C THR A 131 17.10 5.46 0.29
N ALA A 132 17.86 6.41 -0.26
CA ALA A 132 18.05 7.72 0.35
C ALA A 132 16.72 8.51 0.43
N CYS A 133 15.96 8.59 -0.66
CA CYS A 133 14.67 9.28 -0.69
C CYS A 133 13.62 8.60 0.21
N LEU A 134 13.54 7.27 0.22
CA LEU A 134 12.65 6.54 1.12
C LEU A 134 13.04 6.73 2.58
N SER A 135 14.34 6.74 2.90
CA SER A 135 14.80 6.99 4.27
C SER A 135 14.40 8.38 4.73
N ASP A 136 14.56 9.40 3.88
CA ASP A 136 14.12 10.77 4.15
C ASP A 136 12.60 10.83 4.34
N PHE A 137 11.83 10.22 3.44
CA PHE A 137 10.37 10.11 3.51
C PHE A 137 9.88 9.55 4.85
N TRP A 138 10.50 8.47 5.34
CA TRP A 138 10.12 7.85 6.61
C TRP A 138 10.53 8.63 7.86
N THR A 139 11.36 9.68 7.71
CA THR A 139 11.77 10.56 8.81
C THR A 139 10.98 11.87 8.85
N ARG A 140 10.04 12.06 7.93
CA ARG A 140 9.25 13.29 7.87
C ARG A 140 8.30 13.42 9.05
N GLU A 141 8.20 14.63 9.59
CA GLU A 141 7.31 14.95 10.71
C GLU A 141 5.83 14.99 10.30
N ASP A 142 5.55 15.30 9.03
CA ASP A 142 4.20 15.40 8.46
C ASP A 142 3.68 14.07 7.89
N LEU A 143 4.40 12.97 8.09
CA LEU A 143 4.00 11.65 7.61
C LEU A 143 2.57 11.24 8.04
N PRO A 144 2.10 11.53 9.28
CA PRO A 144 0.71 11.27 9.65
C PRO A 144 -0.29 12.07 8.81
N ALA A 145 0.02 13.32 8.47
CA ALA A 145 -0.84 14.15 7.63
C ALA A 145 -0.90 13.63 6.19
N LEU A 146 0.24 13.20 5.65
CA LEU A 146 0.31 12.55 4.33
C LEU A 146 -0.48 11.23 4.31
N TRP A 147 -0.41 10.44 5.37
CA TRP A 147 -1.19 9.21 5.49
C TRP A 147 -2.70 9.48 5.51
N HIS A 148 -3.17 10.43 6.32
CA HIS A 148 -4.59 10.81 6.32
C HIS A 148 -5.07 11.37 4.97
N ALA A 149 -4.20 12.12 4.30
CA ALA A 149 -4.46 12.64 2.97
C ALA A 149 -4.62 11.52 1.92
N ALA A 150 -3.78 10.49 1.96
CA ALA A 150 -3.92 9.30 1.12
C ALA A 150 -5.14 8.41 1.51
N ALA A 151 -5.44 8.32 2.80
CA ALA A 151 -6.51 7.46 3.32
C ALA A 151 -7.89 7.95 2.92
N ARG A 152 -8.10 9.27 2.84
CA ARG A 152 -9.41 9.87 2.54
C ARG A 152 -10.01 9.41 1.19
N PRO A 153 -9.32 9.53 0.04
CA PRO A 153 -9.86 9.02 -1.22
C PRO A 153 -9.95 7.48 -1.24
N ALA A 154 -8.98 6.78 -0.63
CA ALA A 154 -9.01 5.31 -0.54
C ALA A 154 -10.24 4.81 0.24
N ALA A 155 -10.59 5.48 1.34
CA ALA A 155 -11.73 5.11 2.19
C ALA A 155 -13.05 5.31 1.44
N ALA A 156 -13.17 6.39 0.64
CA ALA A 156 -14.35 6.62 -0.19
C ALA A 156 -14.58 5.48 -1.21
N ILE A 157 -13.49 4.92 -1.75
CA ILE A 157 -13.55 3.76 -2.67
C ILE A 157 -13.86 2.46 -1.90
N ALA A 158 -13.30 2.27 -0.71
CA ALA A 158 -13.45 1.05 0.07
C ALA A 158 -14.79 0.93 0.83
N LEU A 159 -15.49 2.05 1.06
CA LEU A 159 -16.70 2.09 1.89
C LEU A 159 -17.79 1.09 1.45
N PRO A 160 -18.15 0.95 0.16
CA PRO A 160 -19.16 -0.01 -0.26
C PRO A 160 -18.76 -1.47 0.00
N TYR A 161 -17.48 -1.78 -0.22
CA TYR A 161 -16.94 -3.12 0.04
C TYR A 161 -16.94 -3.44 1.54
N ALA A 162 -16.56 -2.49 2.38
CA ALA A 162 -16.61 -2.66 3.83
C ALA A 162 -18.04 -2.88 4.33
N ALA A 163 -19.02 -2.14 3.81
CA ALA A 163 -20.43 -2.31 4.17
C ALA A 163 -20.97 -3.70 3.79
N ASP A 164 -20.65 -4.18 2.59
CA ASP A 164 -21.02 -5.54 2.14
C ASP A 164 -20.38 -6.62 3.03
N GLN A 165 -19.10 -6.46 3.38
CA GLN A 165 -18.42 -7.41 4.27
C GLN A 165 -19.03 -7.46 5.67
N VAL A 166 -19.42 -6.31 6.23
CA VAL A 166 -20.12 -6.25 7.52
C VAL A 166 -21.47 -6.98 7.45
N ALA A 167 -22.24 -6.75 6.38
CA ALA A 167 -23.53 -7.43 6.19
C ALA A 167 -23.36 -8.96 6.10
N ARG A 168 -22.43 -9.44 5.26
CA ARG A 168 -22.14 -10.88 5.12
C ARG A 168 -21.67 -11.51 6.43
N THR A 169 -20.83 -10.81 7.17
CA THR A 169 -20.33 -11.29 8.47
C THR A 169 -21.45 -11.34 9.50
N ALA A 170 -22.37 -10.37 9.50
CA ALA A 170 -23.55 -10.37 10.36
C ALA A 170 -24.51 -11.53 10.03
N ASP A 171 -24.75 -11.80 8.74
CA ASP A 171 -25.57 -12.92 8.29
C ASP A 171 -24.94 -14.27 8.66
N ALA A 172 -23.65 -14.44 8.43
CA ALA A 172 -22.91 -15.65 8.81
C ALA A 172 -22.94 -15.88 10.32
N ARG A 173 -22.82 -14.81 11.12
CA ARG A 173 -22.95 -14.88 12.58
C ARG A 173 -24.36 -15.33 12.99
N SER A 174 -25.40 -14.74 12.39
CA SER A 174 -26.79 -15.11 12.68
C SER A 174 -27.06 -16.58 12.35
N ALA A 175 -26.56 -17.07 11.20
CA ALA A 175 -26.68 -18.48 10.83
C ALA A 175 -25.98 -19.40 11.82
N ALA A 176 -24.74 -19.07 12.23
CA ALA A 176 -23.99 -19.84 13.22
C ALA A 176 -24.66 -19.84 14.60
N GLU A 177 -25.25 -18.72 15.03
CA GLU A 177 -26.03 -18.65 16.27
C GLU A 177 -27.28 -19.54 16.19
N GLN A 178 -27.99 -19.56 15.06
CA GLN A 178 -29.15 -20.45 14.87
C GLN A 178 -28.76 -21.93 14.90
N GLU A 179 -27.65 -22.29 14.25
CA GLU A 179 -27.11 -23.65 14.26
C GLU A 179 -26.70 -24.09 15.67
N TYR A 180 -26.00 -23.22 16.41
CA TYR A 180 -25.67 -23.46 17.81
C TYR A 180 -26.93 -23.69 18.67
N GLN A 181 -27.97 -22.89 18.49
CA GLN A 181 -29.24 -23.05 19.22
C GLN A 181 -29.95 -24.37 18.86
N ARG A 182 -29.91 -24.78 17.58
CA ARG A 182 -30.45 -26.10 17.16
C ARG A 182 -29.65 -27.24 17.79
N ALA A 183 -28.33 -27.19 17.73
CA ALA A 183 -27.46 -28.19 18.33
C ALA A 183 -27.63 -28.28 19.85
N ARG A 184 -27.79 -27.14 20.53
CA ARG A 184 -28.04 -27.10 21.98
C ARG A 184 -29.36 -27.74 22.36
N ARG A 185 -30.45 -27.41 21.63
CA ARG A 185 -31.75 -28.07 21.84
C ARG A 185 -31.67 -29.58 21.62
N ARG A 186 -30.93 -30.03 20.59
CA ARG A 186 -30.70 -31.46 20.34
C ARG A 186 -29.95 -32.13 21.49
N LEU A 187 -28.91 -31.49 22.01
CA LEU A 187 -28.16 -31.99 23.16
C LEU A 187 -29.06 -32.11 24.40
N ASP A 188 -29.85 -31.09 24.72
CA ASP A 188 -30.76 -31.12 25.89
C ASP A 188 -31.79 -32.28 25.78
N VAL A 189 -32.26 -32.60 24.56
CA VAL A 189 -33.16 -33.75 24.32
C VAL A 189 -32.42 -35.07 24.52
N LEU A 190 -31.20 -35.20 23.99
CA LEU A 190 -30.39 -36.42 24.13
C LEU A 190 -30.00 -36.68 25.59
N GLU A 191 -29.65 -35.63 26.35
CA GLU A 191 -29.38 -35.72 27.78
C GLU A 191 -30.61 -36.25 28.55
N ARG A 192 -31.81 -35.72 28.28
CA ARG A 192 -33.04 -36.21 28.91
C ARG A 192 -33.36 -37.66 28.60
N ILE A 193 -33.15 -38.09 27.35
CA ILE A 193 -33.34 -39.49 26.94
C ILE A 193 -32.35 -40.39 27.69
N ALA A 194 -31.08 -39.98 27.78
CA ALA A 194 -30.06 -40.70 28.54
C ALA A 194 -30.42 -40.84 30.03
N ASP A 195 -31.08 -39.82 30.60
CA ASP A 195 -31.58 -39.82 31.97
C ASP A 195 -32.92 -40.56 32.18
N GLY A 196 -33.47 -41.19 31.13
CA GLY A 196 -34.74 -41.94 31.20
C GLY A 196 -35.99 -41.06 31.32
N GLN A 197 -35.87 -39.76 31.07
CA GLN A 197 -36.99 -38.82 31.06
C GLN A 197 -37.59 -38.68 29.64
N PRO A 198 -38.93 -38.69 29.49
CA PRO A 198 -39.54 -38.43 28.19
C PRO A 198 -39.26 -36.99 27.74
N PRO A 199 -39.03 -36.75 26.44
CA PRO A 199 -38.88 -35.40 25.89
C PRO A 199 -40.19 -34.62 26.03
N THR A 200 -40.10 -33.32 26.37
CA THR A 200 -41.29 -32.47 26.55
C THR A 200 -41.87 -31.97 25.22
N GLU A 201 -41.02 -31.81 24.19
CA GLU A 201 -41.41 -31.44 22.83
C GLU A 201 -40.56 -32.22 21.84
N VAL A 202 -41.21 -32.92 20.91
CA VAL A 202 -40.57 -33.61 19.78
C VAL A 202 -40.81 -32.74 18.55
N HIS A 203 -39.88 -31.83 18.29
CA HIS A 203 -39.84 -31.08 17.03
C HIS A 203 -39.30 -32.00 15.92
N ALA A 204 -39.98 -32.05 14.77
CA ALA A 204 -39.66 -32.98 13.68
C ALA A 204 -38.21 -32.85 13.17
N ASP A 205 -37.68 -31.63 13.22
CA ASP A 205 -36.32 -31.24 12.87
C ASP A 205 -35.22 -31.80 13.80
N LEU A 206 -35.57 -32.49 14.89
CA LEU A 206 -34.60 -33.16 15.78
C LEU A 206 -34.13 -34.53 15.26
N PHE A 207 -34.87 -35.15 14.35
CA PHE A 207 -34.65 -36.53 13.90
C PHE A 207 -34.40 -36.67 12.39
N ASP A 208 -34.47 -35.59 11.61
CA ASP A 208 -34.31 -35.62 10.15
C ASP A 208 -32.88 -36.00 9.65
N GLU A 209 -31.90 -36.18 10.55
CA GLU A 209 -30.51 -36.56 10.21
C GLU A 209 -29.97 -37.76 11.02
N LEU A 210 -30.84 -38.64 11.53
CA LEU A 210 -30.44 -39.96 12.08
C LEU A 210 -30.67 -41.07 11.06
#